data_AF-U2AVR8-F1
#
_entry.id   AF-U2AVR8-F1
#
_cell.length_a   1.000
_cell.length_b   1.000
_cell.length_c   1.000
_cell.angle_alpha   90.00
_cell.angle_beta   90.00
_cell.angle_gamma   90.00
#
_symmetry.space_group_name_H-M   'P 1'
#
loop_
_entity.id
_entity.type
_entity.pdbx_description
1 polymer ?
#
loop_
_entity_poly.entity_id
_entity_poly.type
_entity_poly.pdbx_seq_one_letter_code
_entity_poly.pdbx_strand_id
1 'polypeptide(L)'
;MEQNINELVEILTTTEGITYVTHRVEQGKVCFSFFFDSYQVFNLLDKAMPNEWRIDLLGECKLCYLSYELSYLERYFEFQQLVKAAFFIDDFINIFCNKH
;
A
#
# COMPACT_ATOMS: atom_id res chain seq x y z
N MET A 1 10.36 8.72 3.41
CA MET A 1 9.31 8.65 4.45
C MET A 1 7.99 9.36 4.12
N GLU A 2 7.87 10.69 4.23
CA GLU A 2 6.56 11.39 4.13
C GLU A 2 5.86 11.18 2.77
N GLN A 3 6.62 11.22 1.68
CA GLN A 3 6.11 10.89 0.34
C GLN A 3 5.48 9.50 0.26
N ASN A 4 6.13 8.49 0.84
CA ASN A 4 5.64 7.10 0.84
C ASN A 4 4.37 6.95 1.68
N ILE A 5 4.26 7.70 2.77
CA ILE A 5 3.03 7.75 3.58
C ILE A 5 1.91 8.40 2.75
N ASN A 6 2.18 9.52 2.09
CA ASN A 6 1.20 10.22 1.25
C ASN A 6 0.72 9.36 0.08
N GLU A 7 1.61 8.62 -0.59
CA GLU A 7 1.25 7.69 -1.66
C GLU A 7 0.34 6.57 -1.14
N LEU A 8 0.60 6.06 0.06
CA LEU A 8 -0.27 5.06 0.69
C LEU A 8 -1.63 5.65 1.11
N VAL A 9 -1.67 6.89 1.62
CA VAL A 9 -2.93 7.61 1.86
C VAL A 9 -3.72 7.72 0.56
N GLU A 10 -3.07 8.10 -0.54
CA GLU A 10 -3.72 8.23 -1.84
C GLU A 10 -4.31 6.90 -2.31
N ILE A 11 -3.54 5.80 -2.24
CA ILE A 11 -4.03 4.46 -2.57
C ILE A 11 -5.27 4.10 -1.74
N LEU A 12 -5.22 4.27 -0.41
CA LEU A 12 -6.34 3.94 0.47
C LEU A 12 -7.56 4.82 0.20
N THR A 13 -7.37 6.11 -0.06
CA THR A 13 -8.48 7.05 -0.32
C THR A 13 -9.12 6.88 -1.69
N THR A 14 -8.41 6.31 -2.66
CA THR A 14 -8.91 6.07 -4.03
C THR A 14 -9.43 4.64 -4.22
N THR A 15 -9.17 3.74 -3.27
CA THR A 15 -9.68 2.36 -3.30
C THR A 15 -11.19 2.36 -3.10
N GLU A 16 -11.93 1.81 -4.06
CA GLU A 16 -13.37 1.67 -3.99
C GLU A 16 -13.80 0.91 -2.73
N GLY A 17 -14.80 1.44 -2.04
CA GLY A 17 -15.31 0.87 -0.80
C GLY A 17 -14.52 1.21 0.45
N ILE A 18 -13.42 1.97 0.37
CA ILE A 18 -12.72 2.55 1.53
C ILE A 18 -13.16 4.01 1.75
N THR A 19 -13.41 4.38 3.00
CA THR A 19 -13.83 5.75 3.37
C THR A 19 -13.20 6.20 4.69
N TYR A 20 -13.15 7.53 4.90
CA TYR A 20 -12.65 8.16 6.12
C TYR A 20 -11.26 7.67 6.55
N VAL A 21 -10.31 7.71 5.61
CA VAL A 21 -8.91 7.37 5.90
C VAL A 21 -8.30 8.42 6.79
N THR A 22 -7.75 7.98 7.92
CA THR A 22 -6.93 8.80 8.82
C THR A 22 -5.62 8.07 9.06
N HIS A 23 -4.55 8.82 9.36
CA HIS A 23 -3.27 8.23 9.68
C HIS A 23 -2.55 8.98 10.79
N ARG A 24 -1.62 8.31 11.44
CA ARG A 24 -0.69 8.90 12.41
C ARG A 24 0.64 8.16 12.38
N VAL A 25 1.70 8.83 12.80
CA VAL A 25 3.03 8.23 12.94
C VAL A 25 3.37 8.16 14.42
N GLU A 26 3.65 6.96 14.93
CA GLU A 26 3.94 6.70 16.34
C GLU A 26 5.07 5.68 16.48
N GLN A 27 6.11 6.02 17.26
CA GLN A 27 7.17 5.08 17.67
C GLN A 27 7.80 4.26 16.53
N GLY A 28 8.11 4.90 15.39
CA GLY A 28 8.72 4.20 14.26
C GLY A 28 7.72 3.47 13.35
N LYS A 29 6.42 3.60 13.60
CA LYS A 29 5.34 3.05 12.79
C LYS A 29 4.47 4.13 12.18
N VAL A 30 3.87 3.81 11.04
CA VAL A 30 2.70 4.51 10.53
C VAL A 30 1.47 3.64 10.75
N CYS A 31 0.40 4.27 11.21
CA CYS A 31 -0.87 3.63 11.51
C CYS A 31 -1.98 4.32 10.74
N PHE A 32 -2.87 3.55 10.12
CA PHE A 32 -4.03 4.00 9.37
C PHE A 32 -5.30 3.45 10.00
N SER A 33 -6.34 4.26 9.98
CA SER A 33 -7.70 3.83 10.34
C SER A 33 -8.66 4.26 9.23
N PHE A 34 -9.51 3.35 8.78
CA PHE A 34 -10.48 3.62 7.72
C PHE A 34 -11.69 2.68 7.81
N PHE A 35 -12.82 3.14 7.29
CA PHE A 35 -13.99 2.27 7.11
C PHE A 35 -13.95 1.58 5.76
N PHE A 36 -14.52 0.37 5.68
CA PHE A 36 -14.72 -0.35 4.44
C PHE A 36 -16.20 -0.75 4.26
N ASP A 37 -16.66 -0.86 3.02
CA ASP A 37 -18.08 -1.11 2.73
C ASP A 37 -18.49 -2.58 2.83
N SER A 38 -17.54 -3.50 2.69
CA SER A 38 -17.79 -4.94 2.58
C SER A 38 -16.55 -5.75 2.98
N TYR A 39 -16.77 -6.95 3.54
CA TYR A 39 -15.67 -7.86 3.85
C TYR A 39 -14.89 -8.30 2.61
N GLN A 40 -15.46 -8.16 1.41
CA GLN A 40 -14.74 -8.39 0.17
C GLN A 40 -13.63 -7.35 -0.03
N VAL A 41 -13.90 -6.06 0.20
CA VAL A 41 -12.88 -5.00 0.13
C VAL A 41 -11.78 -5.25 1.15
N PHE A 42 -12.14 -5.64 2.38
CA PHE A 42 -11.18 -6.03 3.41
C PHE A 42 -10.30 -7.20 2.97
N ASN A 43 -10.89 -8.30 2.48
CA ASN A 43 -10.14 -9.48 2.06
C ASN A 43 -9.23 -9.23 0.85
N LEU A 44 -9.62 -8.32 -0.06
CA LEU A 44 -8.77 -7.92 -1.18
C LEU A 44 -7.57 -7.12 -0.71
N LEU A 45 -7.78 -6.20 0.25
CA LEU A 45 -6.70 -5.44 0.87
C LEU A 45 -5.72 -6.38 1.57
N ASP A 46 -6.22 -7.29 2.41
CA ASP A 46 -5.39 -8.27 3.16
C ASP A 46 -4.50 -9.12 2.23
N LYS A 47 -5.04 -9.56 1.08
CA LYS A 47 -4.28 -10.31 0.07
C LYS A 47 -3.26 -9.49 -0.70
N ALA A 48 -3.51 -8.20 -0.91
CA ALA A 48 -2.64 -7.33 -1.68
C ALA A 48 -1.46 -6.79 -0.84
N MET A 49 -1.62 -6.76 0.49
CA MET A 49 -0.63 -6.20 1.38
C MET A 49 0.52 -7.19 1.68
N PRO A 50 1.77 -6.71 1.82
CA PRO A 50 2.89 -7.52 2.28
C PRO A 50 2.64 -8.16 3.67
N ASN A 51 3.24 -9.32 3.92
CA ASN A 51 3.05 -10.10 5.16
C ASN A 51 3.46 -9.34 6.44
N GLU A 52 4.30 -8.32 6.32
CA GLU A 52 4.79 -7.48 7.41
C GLU A 52 3.72 -6.46 7.89
N TRP A 53 2.58 -6.38 7.20
CA TRP A 53 1.47 -5.49 7.52
C TRP A 53 0.57 -6.16 8.54
N ARG A 54 0.22 -5.42 9.58
CA ARG A 54 -0.77 -5.87 10.54
C ARG A 54 -2.08 -5.17 10.29
N ILE A 55 -3.08 -5.97 9.92
CA ILE A 55 -4.47 -5.55 9.69
C ILE A 55 -5.32 -6.10 10.84
N ASP A 56 -5.98 -5.22 11.58
CA ASP A 56 -6.90 -5.59 12.66
C ASP A 56 -8.31 -5.04 12.34
N LEU A 57 -9.32 -5.90 12.42
CA LEU A 57 -10.72 -5.49 12.39
C LEU A 57 -11.13 -4.98 13.78
N LEU A 58 -11.57 -3.72 13.87
CA LEU A 58 -11.98 -3.11 15.13
C LEU A 58 -13.49 -3.24 15.35
N GLY A 59 -13.88 -4.35 16.00
CA GLY A 59 -15.26 -4.61 16.41
C GLY A 59 -16.19 -5.04 15.27
N GLU A 60 -17.49 -4.88 15.47
CA GLU A 60 -18.52 -5.21 14.46
C GLU A 60 -18.69 -4.11 13.40
N CYS A 61 -18.17 -2.92 13.70
CA CYS A 61 -18.09 -1.84 12.72
C CYS A 61 -17.05 -2.24 11.68
N LYS A 62 -17.32 -1.99 10.40
CA LYS A 62 -16.39 -2.24 9.29
C LYS A 62 -15.23 -1.23 9.30
N LEU A 63 -14.53 -1.16 10.44
CA LEU A 63 -13.43 -0.28 10.75
C LEU A 63 -12.16 -1.13 10.75
N CYS A 64 -11.23 -0.76 9.90
CA CYS A 64 -9.93 -1.40 9.79
C CYS A 64 -8.88 -0.52 10.45
N TYR A 65 -8.00 -1.16 11.21
CA TYR A 65 -6.75 -0.58 11.67
C TYR A 65 -5.60 -1.26 10.95
N LEU A 66 -4.73 -0.48 10.35
CA LEU A 66 -3.58 -0.95 9.60
C LEU A 66 -2.32 -0.32 10.18
N SER A 67 -1.29 -1.10 10.48
CA SER A 67 -0.04 -0.57 11.02
C SER A 67 1.19 -1.17 10.35
N TYR A 68 2.23 -0.35 10.24
CA TYR A 68 3.44 -0.72 9.53
C TYR A 68 4.69 -0.04 10.09
N GLU A 69 5.79 -0.80 10.23
CA GLU A 69 7.10 -0.21 10.57
C GLU A 69 7.59 0.67 9.42
N LEU A 70 8.07 1.88 9.73
CA LEU A 70 8.50 2.84 8.72
C LEU A 70 9.65 2.31 7.84
N SER A 71 10.55 1.52 8.42
CA SER A 71 11.65 0.89 7.67
C SER A 71 11.17 -0.10 6.61
N TYR A 72 10.06 -0.79 6.86
CA TYR A 72 9.44 -1.67 5.87
C TYR A 72 8.62 -0.89 4.84
N LEU A 73 8.07 0.27 5.20
CA LEU A 73 7.41 1.19 4.25
C LEU A 73 8.37 1.68 3.19
N GLU A 74 9.55 2.12 3.63
CA GLU A 74 10.57 2.61 2.72
C GLU A 74 11.06 1.50 1.80
N ARG A 75 11.34 0.31 2.35
CA ARG A 75 11.74 -0.85 1.56
C ARG A 75 10.68 -1.28 0.54
N TYR A 76 9.40 -1.23 0.90
CA TYR A 76 8.31 -1.58 -0.02
C TYR A 76 8.27 -0.64 -1.23
N PHE A 77 8.33 0.67 -1.01
CA PHE A 77 8.31 1.65 -2.11
C PHE A 77 9.61 1.65 -2.92
N GLU A 78 10.77 1.42 -2.29
CA GLU A 78 12.03 1.18 -3.00
C GLU A 78 11.91 -0.04 -3.93
N PHE A 79 11.34 -1.15 -3.44
CA PHE A 79 11.12 -2.33 -4.26
C PHE A 79 10.14 -2.05 -5.40
N GLN A 80 9.04 -1.34 -5.15
CA GLN A 80 8.10 -0.94 -6.20
C GLN A 80 8.76 -0.07 -7.28
N GLN A 81 9.66 0.84 -6.90
CA GLN A 81 10.43 1.65 -7.85
C GLN A 81 11.43 0.80 -8.65
N LEU A 82 12.13 -0.14 -8.01
CA LEU A 82 13.04 -1.08 -8.68
C LEU A 82 12.28 -1.99 -9.66
N VAL A 83 11.10 -2.49 -9.28
CA VAL A 83 10.24 -3.30 -10.14
C VAL A 83 9.76 -2.48 -11.33
N LYS A 84 9.22 -1.27 -11.10
CA LYS A 84 8.85 -0.34 -12.17
C LYS A 84 10.03 -0.11 -13.11
N ALA A 85 11.22 0.20 -12.57
CA ALA A 85 12.42 0.42 -13.35
C ALA A 85 12.86 -0.82 -14.15
N ALA A 86 12.77 -2.02 -13.59
CA ALA A 86 13.08 -3.27 -14.28
C ALA A 86 12.13 -3.51 -15.46
N PHE A 87 10.82 -3.30 -15.27
CA PHE A 87 9.85 -3.38 -16.37
C PHE A 87 10.11 -2.30 -17.45
N PHE A 88 10.47 -1.08 -17.06
CA PHE A 88 10.87 -0.04 -18.02
C PHE A 88 12.15 -0.40 -18.79
N ILE A 89 13.11 -1.08 -18.16
CA ILE A 89 14.33 -1.55 -18.83
C ILE A 89 14.02 -2.68 -19.82
N ASP A 90 13.17 -3.63 -19.45
CA ASP A 90 12.74 -4.72 -20.33
C ASP A 90 11.94 -4.18 -21.53
N ASP A 91 11.05 -3.22 -21.32
CA ASP A 91 10.33 -2.52 -22.39
C ASP A 91 11.29 -1.69 -23.27
N PHE A 92 12.29 -1.02 -22.67
CA PHE A 92 13.29 -0.28 -23.42
C PHE A 92 14.17 -1.20 -24.28
N ILE A 93 14.64 -2.33 -23.75
CA ILE A 93 15.41 -3.33 -24.50
C ILE A 93 14.55 -3.97 -25.60
N ASN A 94 13.28 -4.29 -25.33
CA ASN A 94 12.39 -4.84 -26.34
C ASN A 94 12.06 -3.86 -27.46
N ILE A 95 11.93 -2.56 -27.16
CA ILE A 95 11.59 -1.54 -28.16
C ILE A 95 12.82 -1.05 -28.93
N PHE A 96 13.98 -0.93 -28.27
CA PHE A 96 15.18 -0.32 -28.86
C PHE A 96 16.28 -1.33 -29.23
N CYS A 97 16.37 -2.48 -28.56
CA CYS A 97 17.38 -3.51 -28.86
C CYS A 97 16.84 -4.67 -29.70
N ASN A 98 15.54 -4.99 -29.63
CA ASN A 98 14.90 -6.03 -30.46
C ASN A 98 14.24 -5.45 -31.74
N LYS A 99 14.97 -4.62 -32.50
CA LYS A 99 14.61 -4.32 -33.89
C LYS A 99 15.26 -5.35 -34.83
N HIS A 100 14.50 -6.38 -35.16
CA HIS A 100 14.66 -7.15 -36.40
C HIS A 100 13.36 -7.11 -37.19
#